data_AF-A0A7J8JJB3-F1
#
_entry.id   AF-A0A7J8JJB3-F1
#
_cell.length_a   1.000
_cell.length_b   1.000
_cell.length_c   1.000
_cell.angle_alpha   90.00
_cell.angle_beta   90.00
_cell.angle_gamma   90.00
#
_symmetry.space_group_name_H-M   'P 1'
#
loop_
_entity.id
_entity.type
_entity.pdbx_description
1 polymer ?
#
loop_
_entity_poly.entity_id
_entity_poly.type
_entity_poly.pdbx_seq_one_letter_code
_entity_poly.pdbx_strand_id
1 'polypeptide(L)'
;MCDFTEDQTAEFKEAFQLFDRTGDGKILYSQCGDVMRALGQNPTNAEVLKVLGNPKSDEMNVKVLDFEHFLPMLQTVAKNKDQGTYEDYVEGLRVFDKEGNGTVMGAEIRHVLVTLGEKMTEEEVEMLVAGHEDSNGCINYEGEGQTGALVEEAAIQGRSSIASRTFPNPGLQKVPGGKAQGPVQPRNGRSGEV
;
A
#
# COMPACT_ATOMS: atom_id res chain seq x y z
N MET A 1 -18.30 16.43 9.69
CA MET A 1 -18.92 15.98 8.44
C MET A 1 -17.86 15.29 7.62
N CYS A 2 -18.12 14.07 7.19
CA CYS A 2 -17.23 13.33 6.31
C CYS A 2 -17.26 14.00 4.92
N ASP A 3 -16.10 14.36 4.39
CA ASP A 3 -15.97 15.13 3.12
C ASP A 3 -16.04 14.22 1.87
N PHE A 4 -16.55 13.01 2.01
CA PHE A 4 -16.61 12.03 0.92
C PHE A 4 -17.92 12.15 0.14
N THR A 5 -17.88 11.99 -1.17
CA THR A 5 -19.08 11.94 -2.00
C THR A 5 -19.88 10.66 -1.76
N GLU A 6 -21.14 10.62 -2.17
CA GLU A 6 -21.96 9.40 -2.08
C GLU A 6 -21.32 8.24 -2.86
N ASP A 7 -20.77 8.51 -4.05
CA ASP A 7 -20.07 7.51 -4.86
C ASP A 7 -18.82 6.96 -4.14
N GLN A 8 -18.00 7.82 -3.53
CA GLN A 8 -16.84 7.39 -2.74
C GLN A 8 -17.27 6.57 -1.52
N THR A 9 -18.35 7.01 -0.86
CA THR A 9 -18.88 6.29 0.30
C THR A 9 -19.41 4.91 -0.09
N ALA A 10 -19.99 4.77 -1.28
CA ALA A 10 -20.41 3.48 -1.83
C ALA A 10 -19.21 2.58 -2.11
N GLU A 11 -18.15 3.09 -2.77
CA GLU A 11 -16.89 2.35 -2.99
C GLU A 11 -16.28 1.88 -1.65
N PHE A 12 -16.27 2.76 -0.63
CA PHE A 12 -15.75 2.41 0.69
C PHE A 12 -16.57 1.33 1.38
N LYS A 13 -17.89 1.36 1.20
CA LYS A 13 -18.80 0.37 1.77
C LYS A 13 -18.62 -0.99 1.10
N GLU A 14 -18.45 -1.02 -0.21
CA GLU A 14 -18.16 -2.26 -0.95
C GLU A 14 -16.84 -2.87 -0.50
N ALA A 15 -15.78 -2.07 -0.38
CA ALA A 15 -14.50 -2.56 0.15
C ALA A 15 -14.64 -3.06 1.59
N PHE A 16 -15.36 -2.34 2.46
CA PHE A 16 -15.59 -2.75 3.84
C PHE A 16 -16.31 -4.11 3.93
N GLN A 17 -17.28 -4.35 3.04
CA GLN A 17 -18.01 -5.62 2.96
C GLN A 17 -17.13 -6.81 2.52
N LEU A 18 -16.03 -6.57 1.77
CA LEU A 18 -15.09 -7.65 1.42
C LEU A 18 -14.34 -8.19 2.65
N PHE A 19 -14.20 -7.39 3.71
CA PHE A 19 -13.51 -7.78 4.94
C PHE A 19 -14.46 -8.25 6.04
N ASP A 20 -15.75 -7.95 5.91
CA ASP A 20 -16.82 -8.42 6.79
C ASP A 20 -17.04 -9.93 6.57
N ARG A 21 -16.50 -10.73 7.47
CA ARG A 21 -16.64 -12.20 7.43
C ARG A 21 -18.00 -12.67 7.93
N THR A 22 -18.73 -11.83 8.66
CA THR A 22 -19.97 -12.16 9.36
C THR A 22 -21.22 -11.66 8.62
N GLY A 23 -21.07 -10.73 7.69
CA GLY A 23 -22.15 -10.12 6.91
C GLY A 23 -23.05 -9.20 7.74
N ASP A 24 -22.61 -8.79 8.94
CA ASP A 24 -23.37 -7.95 9.86
C ASP A 24 -23.01 -6.45 9.73
N GLY A 25 -22.20 -6.10 8.74
CA GLY A 25 -21.73 -4.75 8.47
C GLY A 25 -20.69 -4.28 9.47
N LYS A 26 -19.88 -5.21 10.01
CA LYS A 26 -18.85 -4.92 11.01
C LYS A 26 -17.53 -5.63 10.67
N ILE A 27 -16.42 -5.01 11.06
CA ILE A 27 -15.07 -5.59 10.96
C ILE A 27 -14.40 -5.57 12.33
N LEU A 28 -13.42 -6.43 12.55
CA LEU A 28 -12.61 -6.37 13.76
C LEU A 28 -11.72 -5.13 13.75
N TYR A 29 -11.36 -4.64 14.94
CA TYR A 29 -10.37 -3.58 15.08
C TYR A 29 -9.03 -3.96 14.41
N SER A 30 -8.66 -5.23 14.46
CA SER A 30 -7.47 -5.76 13.78
C SER A 30 -7.50 -5.64 12.25
N GLN A 31 -8.70 -5.63 11.65
CA GLN A 31 -8.86 -5.51 10.21
C GLN A 31 -8.94 -4.04 9.75
N CYS A 32 -9.08 -3.09 10.68
CA CYS A 32 -9.24 -1.67 10.35
C CYS A 32 -8.09 -1.13 9.49
N GLY A 33 -6.86 -1.50 9.84
CA GLY A 33 -5.67 -1.11 9.06
C GLY A 33 -5.72 -1.67 7.63
N ASP A 34 -6.08 -2.94 7.46
CA ASP A 34 -6.12 -3.60 6.15
C ASP A 34 -7.20 -2.99 5.25
N VAL A 35 -8.36 -2.62 5.81
CA VAL A 35 -9.42 -1.94 5.06
C VAL A 35 -8.99 -0.55 4.61
N MET A 36 -8.33 0.24 5.49
CA MET A 36 -7.80 1.55 5.09
C MET A 36 -6.81 1.42 3.92
N ARG A 37 -6.00 0.35 3.94
CA ARG A 37 -5.01 0.04 2.91
C ARG A 37 -5.63 -0.41 1.60
N ALA A 38 -6.67 -1.24 1.66
CA ALA A 38 -7.48 -1.60 0.50
C ALA A 38 -8.16 -0.38 -0.16
N LEU A 39 -8.40 0.68 0.61
CA LEU A 39 -8.94 1.96 0.13
C LEU A 39 -7.87 2.94 -0.37
N GLY A 40 -6.64 2.47 -0.54
CA GLY A 40 -5.51 3.27 -1.04
C GLY A 40 -4.95 4.25 -0.03
N GLN A 41 -5.31 4.11 1.25
CA GLN A 41 -4.69 4.87 2.33
C GLN A 41 -3.52 4.10 2.93
N ASN A 42 -2.52 4.85 3.38
CA ASN A 42 -1.25 4.30 3.80
C ASN A 42 -0.95 4.65 5.28
N PRO A 43 -1.83 4.27 6.24
CA PRO A 43 -1.58 4.56 7.64
C PRO A 43 -0.55 3.61 8.25
N THR A 44 0.26 4.16 9.14
CA THR A 44 1.14 3.40 10.03
C THR A 44 0.34 2.69 11.12
N ASN A 45 0.88 1.62 11.71
CA ASN A 45 0.19 0.89 12.78
C ASN A 45 -0.07 1.79 13.99
N ALA A 46 0.85 2.70 14.30
CA ALA A 46 0.66 3.72 15.33
C ALA A 46 -0.53 4.66 15.04
N GLU A 47 -0.72 5.07 13.78
CA GLU A 47 -1.85 5.91 13.39
C GLU A 47 -3.17 5.15 13.46
N VAL A 48 -3.20 3.89 12.98
CA VAL A 48 -4.39 3.03 13.09
C VAL A 48 -4.79 2.87 14.55
N LEU A 49 -3.83 2.58 15.45
CA LEU A 49 -4.09 2.51 16.89
C LEU A 49 -4.61 3.83 17.45
N LYS A 50 -4.04 4.96 17.02
CA LYS A 50 -4.46 6.30 17.46
C LYS A 50 -5.90 6.62 17.05
N VAL A 51 -6.29 6.34 15.80
CA VAL A 51 -7.67 6.59 15.33
C VAL A 51 -8.67 5.63 15.96
N LEU A 52 -8.24 4.43 16.35
CA LEU A 52 -9.04 3.48 17.13
C LEU A 52 -9.12 3.83 18.63
N GLY A 53 -8.43 4.87 19.09
CA GLY A 53 -8.45 5.32 20.49
C GLY A 53 -7.47 4.59 21.41
N ASN A 54 -6.35 4.09 20.88
CA ASN A 54 -5.33 3.30 21.57
C ASN A 54 -5.91 2.07 22.31
N PRO A 55 -6.60 1.17 21.59
CA PRO A 55 -7.12 -0.05 22.17
C PRO A 55 -5.98 -0.92 22.71
N LYS A 56 -6.27 -1.72 23.74
CA LYS A 56 -5.31 -2.72 24.23
C LYS A 56 -5.24 -3.90 23.25
N SER A 57 -4.15 -4.68 23.34
CA SER A 57 -3.90 -5.80 22.41
C SER A 57 -4.99 -6.89 22.46
N ASP A 58 -5.62 -7.10 23.61
CA ASP A 58 -6.76 -8.00 23.81
C ASP A 58 -8.04 -7.48 23.15
N GLU A 59 -8.18 -6.16 22.96
CA GLU A 59 -9.35 -5.55 22.34
C GLU A 59 -9.31 -5.62 20.81
N MET A 60 -8.12 -5.70 20.19
CA MET A 60 -7.95 -5.74 18.73
C MET A 60 -8.70 -6.89 18.05
N ASN A 61 -8.79 -8.05 18.72
CA ASN A 61 -9.41 -9.27 18.16
C ASN A 61 -10.81 -9.54 18.72
N VAL A 62 -11.35 -8.61 19.51
CA VAL A 62 -12.66 -8.77 20.17
C VAL A 62 -13.60 -7.63 19.79
N LYS A 63 -13.10 -6.39 19.76
CA LYS A 63 -13.92 -5.24 19.39
C LYS A 63 -14.13 -5.21 17.89
N VAL A 64 -15.36 -4.89 17.53
CA VAL A 64 -15.81 -4.70 16.16
C VAL A 64 -16.12 -3.23 15.93
N LEU A 65 -15.89 -2.78 14.70
CA LEU A 65 -16.12 -1.44 14.21
C LEU A 65 -17.19 -1.52 13.13
N ASP A 66 -18.17 -0.61 13.14
CA ASP A 66 -19.12 -0.48 12.05
C ASP A 66 -18.66 0.58 11.03
N PHE A 67 -19.33 0.59 9.89
CA PHE A 67 -18.98 1.48 8.79
C PHE A 67 -19.13 2.97 9.14
N GLU A 68 -20.14 3.34 9.94
CA GLU A 68 -20.38 4.74 10.32
C GLU A 68 -19.27 5.30 11.21
N HIS A 69 -18.72 4.47 12.10
CA HIS A 69 -17.56 4.83 12.92
C HIS A 69 -16.24 4.74 12.17
N PHE A 70 -16.14 3.89 11.14
CA PHE A 70 -14.95 3.79 10.29
C PHE A 70 -14.72 5.02 9.41
N LEU A 71 -15.77 5.62 8.83
CA LEU A 71 -15.65 6.76 7.91
C LEU A 71 -14.86 7.97 8.48
N PRO A 72 -15.13 8.45 9.71
CA PRO A 72 -14.34 9.52 10.33
C PRO A 72 -12.87 9.15 10.55
N MET A 73 -12.58 7.88 10.83
CA MET A 73 -11.20 7.39 10.99
C MET A 73 -10.47 7.42 9.65
N LEU A 74 -11.11 6.91 8.59
CA LEU A 74 -10.57 6.95 7.23
C LEU A 74 -10.32 8.39 6.77
N GLN A 75 -11.25 9.32 7.06
CA GLN A 75 -11.08 10.72 6.71
C GLN A 75 -9.88 11.36 7.43
N THR A 76 -9.63 10.99 8.68
CA THR A 76 -8.49 11.48 9.45
C THR A 76 -7.17 11.02 8.84
N VAL A 77 -7.09 9.74 8.45
CA VAL A 77 -5.93 9.17 7.77
C VAL A 77 -5.74 9.81 6.39
N ALA A 78 -6.81 9.96 5.61
CA ALA A 78 -6.76 10.55 4.27
C ALA A 78 -6.36 12.02 4.26
N LYS A 79 -6.57 12.73 5.36
CA LYS A 79 -6.09 14.11 5.54
C LYS A 79 -4.62 14.18 5.95
N ASN A 80 -4.03 13.08 6.39
CA ASN A 80 -2.61 13.08 6.71
C ASN A 80 -1.77 13.06 5.43
N LYS A 81 -1.05 14.16 5.19
CA LYS A 81 -0.18 14.34 4.02
C LYS A 81 1.28 14.05 4.33
N ASP A 82 1.60 13.69 5.57
CA ASP A 82 2.97 13.52 6.05
C ASP A 82 3.51 12.11 5.75
N GLN A 83 3.28 11.62 4.51
CA GLN A 83 3.61 10.24 4.11
C GLN A 83 5.02 10.10 3.50
N GLY A 84 5.92 11.07 3.73
CA GLY A 84 7.26 11.10 3.14
C GLY A 84 7.25 11.28 1.61
N THR A 85 8.30 11.88 1.07
CA THR A 85 8.49 12.05 -0.38
C THR A 85 9.39 10.93 -0.92
N TYR A 86 9.32 10.62 -2.22
CA TYR A 86 10.18 9.60 -2.85
C TYR A 86 11.67 9.80 -2.51
N GLU A 87 12.12 11.06 -2.48
CA GLU A 87 13.49 11.42 -2.12
C GLU A 87 13.86 10.99 -0.69
N ASP A 88 12.95 11.14 0.27
CA ASP A 88 13.18 10.71 1.67
C ASP A 88 13.46 9.20 1.76
N TYR A 89 12.84 8.40 0.89
CA TYR A 89 13.00 6.95 0.86
C TYR A 89 14.29 6.51 0.18
N VAL A 90 14.63 7.14 -0.95
CA VAL A 90 15.90 6.91 -1.64
C VAL A 90 17.07 7.24 -0.71
N GLU A 91 17.01 8.38 -0.01
CA GLU A 91 18.05 8.75 0.96
C GLU A 91 18.11 7.79 2.16
N GLY A 92 16.96 7.32 2.65
CA GLY A 92 16.89 6.32 3.73
C GLY A 92 17.54 4.99 3.36
N LEU A 93 17.34 4.52 2.12
CA LEU A 93 17.93 3.28 1.61
C LEU A 93 19.41 3.43 1.23
N ARG A 94 19.83 4.62 0.77
CA ARG A 94 21.23 4.92 0.46
C ARG A 94 22.17 4.72 1.65
N VAL A 95 21.69 4.86 2.88
CA VAL A 95 22.48 4.58 4.10
C VAL A 95 22.96 3.11 4.15
N PHE A 96 22.24 2.21 3.49
CA PHE A 96 22.56 0.78 3.43
C PHE A 96 23.33 0.41 2.15
N ASP A 97 23.37 1.29 1.14
CA ASP A 97 24.18 1.10 -0.06
C ASP A 97 25.65 1.48 0.24
N LYS A 98 26.43 0.47 0.64
CA LYS A 98 27.86 0.63 0.93
C LYS A 98 28.68 0.93 -0.32
N GLU A 99 28.20 0.54 -1.48
CA GLU A 99 28.92 0.64 -2.75
C GLU A 99 28.56 1.93 -3.52
N GLY A 100 27.46 2.59 -3.15
CA GLY A 100 26.93 3.79 -3.80
C GLY A 100 26.51 3.53 -5.25
N ASN A 101 26.09 2.30 -5.55
CA ASN A 101 25.76 1.85 -6.90
C ASN A 101 24.24 1.85 -7.18
N GLY A 102 23.42 2.30 -6.23
CA GLY A 102 21.96 2.33 -6.35
C GLY A 102 21.30 0.98 -6.04
N THR A 103 22.03 0.05 -5.42
CA THR A 103 21.52 -1.26 -5.02
C THR A 103 21.84 -1.56 -3.55
N VAL A 104 20.96 -2.29 -2.88
CA VAL A 104 21.18 -2.79 -1.52
C VAL A 104 21.00 -4.30 -1.52
N MET A 105 21.81 -5.02 -0.75
CA MET A 105 21.68 -6.46 -0.66
C MET A 105 20.32 -6.82 -0.05
N GLY A 106 19.56 -7.72 -0.66
CA GLY A 106 18.23 -8.08 -0.20
C GLY A 106 18.24 -8.57 1.26
N ALA A 107 19.30 -9.28 1.67
CA ALA A 107 19.51 -9.67 3.06
C ALA A 107 19.58 -8.48 4.05
N GLU A 108 20.15 -7.34 3.64
CA GLU A 108 20.20 -6.12 4.47
C GLU A 108 18.82 -5.47 4.57
N ILE A 109 18.08 -5.40 3.46
CA ILE A 109 16.68 -4.94 3.47
C ILE A 109 15.83 -5.81 4.39
N ARG A 110 15.94 -7.14 4.29
CA ARG A 110 15.21 -8.06 5.17
C ARG A 110 15.53 -7.79 6.64
N HIS A 111 16.82 -7.65 6.97
CA HIS A 111 17.23 -7.38 8.34
C HIS A 111 16.68 -6.06 8.87
N VAL A 112 16.70 -5.00 8.06
CA VAL A 112 16.18 -3.69 8.42
C VAL A 112 14.67 -3.75 8.71
N LEU A 113 13.89 -4.39 7.82
CA LEU A 113 12.42 -4.45 7.94
C LEU A 113 11.92 -5.27 9.14
N VAL A 114 12.70 -6.25 9.63
CA VAL A 114 12.36 -7.01 10.84
C VAL A 114 12.91 -6.39 12.13
N THR A 115 13.89 -5.48 12.06
CA THR A 115 14.57 -4.93 13.25
C THR A 115 14.22 -3.48 13.58
N LEU A 116 14.04 -2.62 12.57
CA LEU A 116 13.91 -1.18 12.72
C LEU A 116 12.47 -0.71 12.49
N GLY A 117 12.04 0.32 13.24
CA GLY A 117 10.73 0.95 13.07
C GLY A 117 9.55 0.07 13.46
N GLU A 118 8.54 0.01 12.58
CA GLU A 118 7.39 -0.90 12.71
C GLU A 118 7.76 -2.25 12.10
N LYS A 119 8.19 -3.16 12.96
CA LYS A 119 8.71 -4.48 12.57
C LYS A 119 7.67 -5.29 11.80
N MET A 120 8.12 -5.97 10.75
CA MET A 120 7.36 -7.02 10.09
C MET A 120 7.68 -8.40 10.64
N THR A 121 6.78 -9.33 10.33
CA THR A 121 7.09 -10.74 10.33
C THR A 121 7.99 -11.12 9.14
N GLU A 122 8.79 -12.17 9.31
CA GLU A 122 9.66 -12.68 8.23
C GLU A 122 8.86 -13.03 6.96
N GLU A 123 7.64 -13.53 7.13
CA GLU A 123 6.72 -13.88 6.05
C GLU A 123 6.35 -12.65 5.21
N GLU A 124 5.97 -11.55 5.87
CA GLU A 124 5.63 -10.31 5.17
C GLU A 124 6.83 -9.70 4.44
N VAL A 125 8.02 -9.78 5.04
CA VAL A 125 9.26 -9.34 4.42
C VAL A 125 9.60 -10.17 3.19
N GLU A 126 9.44 -11.50 3.29
CA GLU A 126 9.73 -12.39 2.16
C GLU A 126 8.80 -12.09 0.99
N MET A 127 7.51 -11.86 1.24
CA MET A 127 6.55 -11.51 0.20
C MET A 127 6.83 -10.15 -0.43
N LEU A 128 7.47 -9.23 0.29
CA LEU A 128 7.88 -7.94 -0.25
C LEU A 128 9.17 -8.07 -1.08
N VAL A 129 10.17 -8.80 -0.61
CA VAL A 129 11.47 -8.90 -1.28
C VAL A 129 11.45 -9.88 -2.47
N ALA A 130 10.61 -10.91 -2.40
CA ALA A 130 10.52 -11.94 -3.43
C ALA A 130 10.13 -11.34 -4.80
N GLY A 131 10.97 -11.59 -5.80
CA GLY A 131 10.75 -11.12 -7.18
C GLY A 131 11.42 -9.79 -7.53
N HIS A 132 12.04 -9.12 -6.56
CA HIS A 132 12.75 -7.85 -6.78
C HIS A 132 14.27 -7.97 -6.67
N GLU A 133 14.75 -9.11 -6.18
CA GLU A 133 16.16 -9.45 -6.17
C GLU A 133 16.65 -9.83 -7.57
N ASP A 134 17.81 -9.30 -7.95
CA ASP A 134 18.52 -9.71 -9.14
C ASP A 134 19.26 -11.05 -8.94
N SER A 135 20.02 -11.47 -9.95
CA SER A 135 20.82 -12.71 -9.89
C SER A 135 21.91 -12.70 -8.82
N ASN A 136 22.21 -11.54 -8.25
CA ASN A 136 23.21 -11.34 -7.20
C ASN A 136 22.56 -11.22 -5.81
N GLY A 137 21.22 -11.27 -5.71
CA GLY A 137 20.51 -11.05 -4.47
C GLY A 137 20.47 -9.58 -4.04
N CYS A 138 20.65 -8.65 -4.99
CA CYS A 138 20.60 -7.22 -4.77
C CYS A 138 19.26 -6.65 -5.24
N ILE A 139 18.79 -5.60 -4.57
CA ILE A 139 17.56 -4.88 -4.88
C ILE A 139 17.95 -3.47 -5.33
N ASN A 140 17.53 -3.09 -6.53
CA ASN A 140 17.72 -1.74 -7.05
C ASN A 140 16.64 -0.81 -6.47
N TYR A 141 17.07 0.20 -5.70
CA TYR A 141 16.18 1.15 -5.06
C TYR A 141 16.10 2.51 -5.79
N GLU A 142 16.97 2.78 -6.76
CA GLU A 142 16.92 4.00 -7.58
C GLU A 142 16.13 3.80 -8.89
N GLY A 143 15.83 2.55 -9.29
CA GLY A 143 15.11 2.24 -10.51
C GLY A 143 13.62 2.59 -10.45
N GLU A 144 13.19 3.64 -11.17
CA GLU A 144 11.81 4.17 -11.25
C GLU A 144 10.70 3.14 -11.59
N GLY A 145 11.03 1.92 -12.02
CA GLY A 145 10.06 0.87 -12.36
C GLY A 145 9.96 -0.29 -11.37
N GLN A 146 10.97 -0.53 -10.51
CA GLN A 146 10.99 -1.69 -9.60
C GLN A 146 10.57 -1.33 -8.19
N THR A 147 10.91 -0.12 -7.73
CA THR A 147 10.39 0.42 -6.46
C THR A 147 8.90 0.70 -6.56
N GLY A 148 8.37 1.21 -7.68
CA GLY A 148 6.92 1.36 -7.86
C GLY A 148 6.14 0.04 -7.73
N ALA A 149 6.69 -1.06 -8.28
CA ALA A 149 6.05 -2.38 -8.25
C ALA A 149 6.04 -3.03 -6.85
N LEU A 150 7.11 -2.87 -6.06
CA LEU A 150 7.18 -3.31 -4.66
C LEU A 150 6.06 -2.71 -3.80
N VAL A 151 5.65 -1.50 -4.17
CA VAL A 151 4.83 -0.60 -3.36
C VAL A 151 3.37 -0.77 -3.74
N GLU A 152 3.13 -0.96 -5.03
CA GLU A 152 1.82 -1.27 -5.58
C GLU A 152 1.36 -2.69 -5.20
N GLU A 153 2.25 -3.69 -5.23
CA GLU A 153 1.97 -5.05 -4.71
C GLU A 153 1.71 -5.07 -3.19
N ALA A 154 2.53 -4.34 -2.41
CA ALA A 154 2.35 -4.23 -0.96
C ALA A 154 1.06 -3.48 -0.55
N ALA A 155 0.60 -2.53 -1.38
CA ALA A 155 -0.66 -1.81 -1.21
C ALA A 155 -1.89 -2.68 -1.54
N ILE A 156 -1.85 -3.49 -2.60
CA ILE A 156 -2.96 -4.35 -3.04
C ILE A 156 -3.26 -5.47 -2.04
N GLN A 157 -2.26 -5.96 -1.31
CA GLN A 157 -2.41 -7.08 -0.36
C GLN A 157 -2.70 -6.65 1.09
N GLY A 158 -3.01 -5.37 1.35
CA GLY A 158 -3.33 -4.88 2.71
C GLY A 158 -2.12 -4.79 3.65
N ARG A 159 -0.89 -4.94 3.14
CA ARG A 159 0.36 -5.04 3.92
C ARG A 159 1.16 -3.74 3.96
N SER A 160 0.48 -2.63 3.72
CA SER A 160 1.05 -1.30 3.53
C SER A 160 1.80 -0.71 4.74
N SER A 161 1.82 -1.32 5.92
CA SER A 161 2.54 -0.75 7.08
C SER A 161 4.00 -0.42 6.78
N ILE A 162 4.61 -1.10 5.79
CA ILE A 162 5.96 -0.80 5.29
C ILE A 162 6.04 -0.16 3.92
N ALA A 163 5.05 -0.29 3.03
CA ALA A 163 4.98 0.63 1.89
C ALA A 163 4.93 2.07 2.43
N SER A 164 4.05 2.40 3.37
CA SER A 164 3.93 3.75 3.93
C SER A 164 5.13 4.28 4.74
N ARG A 165 6.12 3.43 5.06
CA ARG A 165 7.35 3.78 5.80
C ARG A 165 8.65 3.49 5.04
N THR A 166 8.57 2.82 3.90
CA THR A 166 9.71 2.47 3.03
C THR A 166 9.51 2.96 1.59
N PHE A 167 8.29 3.33 1.19
CA PHE A 167 7.93 3.83 -0.15
C PHE A 167 6.56 4.57 -0.25
N PRO A 168 6.51 5.84 -0.66
CA PRO A 168 5.26 6.57 -0.77
C PRO A 168 4.54 6.17 -2.07
N ASN A 169 3.21 6.18 -2.03
CA ASN A 169 2.38 5.94 -3.21
C ASN A 169 2.77 6.95 -4.32
N PRO A 170 3.14 6.52 -5.54
CA PRO A 170 3.28 7.43 -6.67
C PRO A 170 1.87 7.91 -6.97
N GLY A 171 1.50 9.06 -6.40
CA GLY A 171 0.13 9.50 -6.28
C GLY A 171 -0.69 9.12 -7.51
N LEU A 172 -1.72 8.30 -7.30
CA LEU A 172 -2.80 8.10 -8.26
C LEU A 172 -3.41 9.48 -8.52
N GLN A 173 -2.78 10.24 -9.40
CA GLN A 173 -3.42 11.23 -10.21
C GLN A 173 -4.45 10.41 -10.98
N LYS A 174 -5.67 10.32 -10.42
CA LYS A 174 -6.84 9.81 -11.12
C LYS A 174 -6.79 10.42 -12.51
N VAL A 175 -6.50 9.62 -13.53
CA VAL A 175 -6.69 10.03 -14.91
C VAL A 175 -8.19 10.30 -15.03
N PRO A 176 -8.63 11.55 -15.24
CA PRO A 176 -10.04 11.83 -15.36
C PRO A 176 -10.51 11.24 -16.69
N GLY A 177 -11.25 10.13 -16.61
CA GLY A 177 -12.09 9.60 -17.69
C GLY A 177 -11.44 9.45 -19.06
N GLY A 178 -10.70 8.36 -19.28
CA GLY A 178 -10.30 7.90 -20.62
C GLY A 178 -11.00 6.59 -20.95
N LYS A 179 -12.00 6.63 -21.84
CA LYS A 179 -12.77 5.46 -22.28
C LYS A 179 -11.83 4.32 -22.71
N ALA A 180 -12.14 3.10 -22.27
CA ALA A 180 -11.54 1.87 -22.79
C ALA A 180 -11.62 1.86 -24.33
N GLN A 181 -10.49 2.09 -24.99
CA GLN A 181 -10.33 1.75 -26.38
C GLN A 181 -9.88 0.29 -26.43
N GLY A 182 -10.77 -0.55 -26.95
CA GLY A 182 -10.52 -1.98 -27.14
C GLY A 182 -9.28 -2.25 -27.98
N PRO A 183 -8.80 -3.51 -28.00
CA PRO A 183 -7.53 -3.87 -28.58
C PRO A 183 -7.45 -3.46 -30.06
N VAL A 184 -6.44 -2.65 -30.38
CA VAL A 184 -6.03 -2.33 -31.75
C VAL A 184 -5.63 -3.63 -32.42
N GLN A 185 -6.42 -4.07 -33.40
CA GLN A 185 -6.03 -5.17 -34.29
C GLN A 185 -4.82 -4.77 -35.13
N PRO A 186 -3.83 -5.66 -35.32
CA PRO A 186 -2.68 -5.38 -36.16
C PRO A 186 -3.10 -5.20 -37.62
N ARG A 187 -2.71 -4.08 -38.22
CA ARG A 187 -2.86 -3.80 -39.65
C ARG A 187 -2.08 -4.85 -40.45
N ASN A 188 -2.81 -5.80 -41.04
CA ASN A 188 -2.26 -6.66 -42.07
C ASN A 188 -2.14 -5.84 -43.36
N GLY A 189 -0.89 -5.55 -43.76
CA GLY A 189 -0.58 -5.02 -45.06
C GLY A 189 -1.07 -6.00 -46.14
N ARG A 190 -1.79 -5.46 -47.13
CA ARG A 190 -2.07 -6.18 -48.37
C ARG A 190 -1.70 -5.30 -49.55
N SER A 191 -0.60 -5.71 -50.18
CA SER A 191 -0.12 -5.34 -51.50
C SER A 191 -1.14 -5.71 -52.59
N GLY A 192 -1.07 -5.00 -53.74
CA GLY A 192 -1.71 -5.36 -55.02
C GLY A 192 -2.48 -4.19 -55.62
N GLU A 193 -1.93 -3.52 -56.65
CA GLU A 193 -2.39 -3.61 -58.07
C GLU A 193 -3.61 -2.68 -58.31
N VAL A 194 -3.61 -1.74 -59.25
CA VAL A 194 -3.05 -1.67 -60.62
C VAL A 194 -2.73 -0.23 -61.03
#